data_AF-A0A7V7CTE4-F1
#
_entry.id   AF-A0A7V7CTE4-F1
#
_cell.length_a   1.000
_cell.length_b   1.000
_cell.length_c   1.000
_cell.angle_alpha   90.00
_cell.angle_beta   90.00
_cell.angle_gamma   90.00
#
_symmetry.space_group_name_H-M   'P 1'
#
loop_
_entity.id
_entity.type
_entity.pdbx_description
1 polymer ?
#
loop_
_entity_poly.entity_id
_entity_poly.type
_entity_poly.pdbx_seq_one_letter_code
_entity_poly.pdbx_strand_id
1 'polypeptide(L)'
;MASERKVVEDKTRFLVRRENRVVSVLSVLAVFAAWEILGRSGLVTPLFLPPFTAVLRSGLEMVQSGEILEHLAASLWRIGFLVLSAADLMQTPRLLFGILVLSLMGISFAWILEKLERRLVPWR
;
A
#
# COMPACT_ATOMS: atom_id res chain seq x y z
N MET A 1 53.52 -22.33 -25.60
CA MET A 1 52.16 -22.46 -26.18
C MET A 1 51.32 -21.35 -25.60
N ALA A 2 51.10 -20.28 -26.37
CA ALA A 2 50.46 -19.05 -25.89
C ALA A 2 48.93 -19.19 -25.95
N SER A 3 48.28 -18.88 -24.82
CA SER A 3 46.82 -18.89 -24.68
C SER A 3 46.23 -17.67 -25.36
N GLU A 4 45.57 -17.88 -26.50
CA GLU A 4 44.77 -16.87 -27.19
C GLU A 4 43.51 -16.59 -26.36
N ARG A 5 43.57 -15.58 -25.49
CA ARG A 5 42.37 -15.04 -24.84
C ARG A 5 41.54 -14.32 -25.90
N LYS A 6 40.50 -14.99 -26.40
CA LYS A 6 39.43 -14.33 -27.15
C LYS A 6 38.84 -13.23 -26.30
N VAL A 7 39.02 -11.99 -26.74
CA VAL A 7 38.40 -10.80 -26.15
C VAL A 7 36.90 -10.94 -26.36
N VAL A 8 36.18 -11.27 -25.30
CA VAL A 8 34.71 -11.32 -25.31
C VAL A 8 34.23 -9.87 -25.38
N GLU A 9 33.73 -9.49 -26.54
CA GLU A 9 33.10 -8.20 -26.75
C GLU A 9 31.78 -8.18 -25.95
N ASP A 10 31.76 -7.40 -24.87
CA ASP A 10 30.61 -7.29 -23.97
C ASP A 10 29.48 -6.53 -24.68
N LYS A 11 28.69 -7.30 -25.44
CA LYS A 11 27.49 -6.80 -26.12
C LYS A 11 26.46 -6.30 -25.12
N THR A 12 26.46 -6.71 -23.86
CA THR A 12 25.45 -6.29 -22.86
C THR A 12 25.55 -4.84 -22.41
N ARG A 13 26.55 -4.07 -22.88
CA ARG A 13 26.67 -2.62 -22.65
C ARG A 13 25.45 -1.81 -23.12
N PHE A 14 24.65 -2.29 -24.07
CA PHE A 14 23.41 -1.62 -24.50
C PHE A 14 22.28 -1.68 -23.46
N LEU A 15 22.33 -2.59 -22.49
CA LEU A 15 21.36 -2.70 -21.40
C LEU A 15 21.69 -1.80 -20.20
N VAL A 16 22.80 -1.08 -20.23
CA VAL A 16 23.12 -0.04 -19.24
C VAL A 16 22.18 1.14 -19.49
N ARG A 17 20.94 0.99 -19.03
CA ARG A 17 19.91 2.02 -18.98
C ARG A 17 20.47 3.18 -18.18
N ARG A 18 20.93 4.20 -18.90
CA ARG A 18 21.47 5.42 -18.30
C ARG A 18 20.42 5.96 -17.34
N GLU A 19 20.69 5.87 -16.04
CA GLU A 19 19.80 6.29 -14.97
C GLU A 19 19.77 7.82 -14.94
N ASN A 20 19.12 8.41 -15.93
CA ASN A 20 18.96 9.85 -16.03
C ASN A 20 17.90 10.25 -14.99
N ARG A 21 18.32 10.54 -13.75
CA ARG A 21 17.43 11.02 -12.66
C ARG A 21 16.49 12.13 -13.13
N VAL A 22 16.96 12.98 -14.05
CA VAL A 22 16.17 14.06 -14.68
C VAL A 22 14.93 13.52 -15.39
N VAL A 23 15.04 12.40 -16.12
CA VAL A 23 13.90 11.76 -16.81
C VAL A 23 12.92 11.19 -15.79
N SER A 24 13.43 10.59 -14.70
CA SER A 24 12.59 10.08 -13.61
C SER A 24 11.81 11.21 -12.94
N VAL A 25 12.48 12.30 -12.55
CA VAL A 25 11.85 13.49 -11.94
C VAL A 25 10.84 14.14 -12.90
N LEU A 26 11.20 14.32 -14.16
CA LEU A 26 10.27 14.87 -15.17
C LEU A 26 9.04 14.00 -15.37
N SER A 27 9.19 12.67 -15.38
CA SER A 27 8.04 11.77 -15.50
C SER A 27 7.11 11.83 -14.30
N VAL A 28 7.65 11.92 -13.09
CA VAL A 28 6.87 12.10 -11.86
C VAL A 28 6.11 13.43 -11.89
N LEU A 29 6.80 14.52 -12.23
CA LEU A 29 6.17 15.84 -12.35
C LEU A 29 5.09 15.85 -13.45
N ALA A 30 5.31 15.17 -14.57
CA ALA A 30 4.33 15.05 -15.64
C ALA A 30 3.07 14.31 -15.19
N VAL A 31 3.21 13.24 -14.39
CA VAL A 31 2.08 12.51 -13.80
C VAL A 31 1.29 13.41 -12.84
N PHE A 32 1.97 14.16 -11.96
CA PHE A 32 1.30 15.11 -11.06
C PHE A 32 0.61 16.24 -11.82
N ALA A 33 1.23 16.78 -12.86
CA ALA A 33 0.63 17.80 -13.70
C ALA A 33 -0.60 17.27 -14.45
N ALA A 34 -0.51 16.05 -15.02
CA ALA A 34 -1.63 15.40 -15.68
C ALA A 34 -2.79 15.16 -14.70
N TRP A 35 -2.48 14.73 -13.46
CA TRP A 35 -3.47 14.58 -12.40
C TRP A 35 -4.14 15.92 -12.06
N GLU A 36 -3.36 16.98 -11.82
CA GLU A 36 -3.93 18.30 -11.51
C GLU A 36 -4.81 18.82 -12.66
N ILE A 37 -4.38 18.63 -13.91
CA ILE A 37 -5.17 19.01 -15.10
C ILE A 37 -6.45 18.20 -15.18
N LEU A 38 -6.40 16.88 -14.99
CA LEU A 38 -7.57 16.00 -14.98
C LEU A 38 -8.56 16.42 -13.89
N GLY A 39 -8.08 16.65 -12.66
CA GLY A 39 -8.90 17.10 -11.53
C GLY A 39 -9.49 18.50 -11.70
N ARG A 40 -8.82 19.40 -12.44
CA ARG A 40 -9.31 20.75 -12.75
C ARG A 40 -10.19 20.83 -14.01
N SER A 41 -10.01 19.91 -14.94
CA SER A 41 -10.70 19.93 -16.25
C SER A 41 -12.21 19.70 -16.16
N GLY A 42 -12.72 19.25 -15.01
CA GLY A 42 -14.15 18.96 -14.81
C GLY A 42 -14.64 17.72 -15.56
N LEU A 43 -13.76 16.99 -16.27
CA LEU A 43 -14.07 15.74 -16.97
C LEU A 43 -14.42 14.60 -15.99
N VAL A 44 -13.89 14.67 -14.77
CA VAL A 44 -14.17 13.72 -13.68
C VAL A 44 -14.76 14.53 -12.53
N THR A 45 -15.87 14.04 -11.95
CA THR A 45 -16.52 14.72 -10.83
C THR A 45 -15.50 14.92 -9.69
N PRO A 46 -15.41 16.12 -9.08
CA PRO A 46 -14.47 16.39 -7.98
C PRO A 46 -14.60 15.44 -6.78
N LEU A 47 -15.75 14.76 -6.69
CA LEU A 47 -16.04 13.72 -5.72
C LEU A 47 -15.19 12.44 -5.91
N PHE A 48 -14.83 12.12 -7.15
CA PHE A 48 -14.05 10.92 -7.49
C PHE A 48 -12.55 11.19 -7.63
N LEU A 49 -12.17 12.40 -8.09
CA LEU A 49 -10.78 12.78 -8.25
C LEU A 49 -10.57 14.26 -7.89
N PRO A 50 -10.52 14.60 -6.59
CA PRO A 50 -10.21 15.96 -6.18
C PRO A 50 -8.81 16.36 -6.68
N PRO A 51 -8.63 17.61 -7.15
CA PRO A 51 -7.31 18.09 -7.56
C PRO A 51 -6.36 18.06 -6.36
N PHE A 52 -5.08 17.81 -6.61
CA PHE A 52 -4.08 17.60 -5.57
C PHE A 52 -3.96 18.84 -4.66
N THR A 53 -4.08 20.04 -5.23
CA THR A 53 -4.08 21.29 -4.47
C THR A 53 -5.22 21.38 -3.46
N ALA A 54 -6.40 20.83 -3.80
CA ALA A 54 -7.54 20.82 -2.88
C ALA A 54 -7.30 19.86 -1.70
N VAL A 55 -6.74 18.68 -1.98
CA VAL A 55 -6.34 17.72 -0.93
C VAL A 55 -5.33 18.34 0.03
N LEU A 56 -4.32 19.03 -0.49
CA LEU A 56 -3.32 19.75 0.31
C LEU A 56 -3.95 20.84 1.18
N ARG A 57 -4.85 21.65 0.59
CA ARG A 57 -5.53 22.72 1.33
C ARG A 57 -6.39 22.15 2.45
N SER A 58 -7.24 21.18 2.16
CA SER A 58 -8.08 20.54 3.19
C SER A 58 -7.23 19.88 4.27
N GLY A 59 -6.12 19.22 3.90
CA GLY A 59 -5.18 18.68 4.87
C GLY A 59 -4.58 19.74 5.79
N LEU A 60 -4.15 20.88 5.24
CA LEU A 60 -3.64 22.02 6.01
C LEU A 60 -4.71 22.63 6.93
N GLU A 61 -5.93 22.80 6.43
CA GLU A 61 -7.07 23.29 7.21
C GLU A 61 -7.37 22.36 8.40
N MET A 62 -7.37 21.04 8.17
CA MET A 62 -7.59 20.03 9.23
C MET A 62 -6.44 19.96 10.25
N VAL A 63 -5.19 20.22 9.82
CA VAL A 63 -4.04 20.35 10.74
C VAL A 63 -4.19 21.61 11.59
N GLN A 64 -4.59 22.73 11.00
CA GLN A 64 -4.77 24.00 11.71
C GLN A 64 -5.98 23.99 12.65
N SER A 65 -7.07 23.34 12.27
CA SER A 65 -8.27 23.20 13.11
C SER A 65 -8.04 22.24 14.28
N GLY A 66 -7.04 21.35 14.19
CA GLY A 66 -6.77 20.33 15.20
C GLY A 66 -7.69 19.11 15.12
N GLU A 67 -8.60 19.06 14.14
CA GLU A 67 -9.53 17.93 13.94
C GLU A 67 -8.80 16.59 13.77
N ILE A 68 -7.60 16.61 13.16
CA ILE A 68 -6.78 15.40 13.01
C ILE A 68 -6.41 14.83 14.39
N LEU A 69 -6.01 15.69 15.34
CA LEU A 69 -5.68 15.25 16.69
C LEU A 69 -6.93 14.77 17.43
N GLU A 70 -8.07 15.44 17.25
CA GLU A 70 -9.33 15.02 17.85
C GLU A 70 -9.77 13.63 17.35
N HIS A 71 -9.77 13.42 16.03
CA HIS A 71 -10.11 12.13 15.42
C HIS A 71 -9.13 11.03 15.81
N LEU A 72 -7.84 11.35 15.89
CA LEU A 72 -6.81 10.41 16.34
C LEU A 72 -7.02 10.05 17.81
N ALA A 73 -7.22 11.04 18.68
CA ALA A 73 -7.47 10.85 20.10
C ALA A 73 -8.76 10.05 20.34
N ALA A 74 -9.85 10.36 19.63
CA ALA A 74 -11.11 9.62 19.71
C ALA A 74 -10.94 8.15 19.27
N SER A 75 -10.18 7.90 18.19
CA SER A 75 -9.88 6.55 17.72
C SER A 75 -9.02 5.77 18.72
N LEU A 76 -7.99 6.40 19.26
CA LEU A 76 -7.11 5.83 20.28
C LEU A 76 -7.85 5.56 21.59
N TRP A 77 -8.71 6.49 22.03
CA TRP A 77 -9.54 6.31 23.21
C TRP A 77 -10.49 5.13 23.05
N ARG A 78 -11.14 4.99 21.89
CA ARG A 78 -12.04 3.87 21.61
C ARG A 78 -11.32 2.53 21.65
N ILE A 79 -10.15 2.43 21.02
CA ILE A 79 -9.35 1.19 21.02
C ILE A 79 -8.79 0.93 22.43
N GLY A 80 -8.26 1.97 23.10
CA GLY A 80 -7.75 1.89 24.46
C GLY A 80 -8.81 1.41 25.45
N PHE A 81 -10.03 1.93 25.35
CA PHE A 81 -11.17 1.45 26.15
C PHE A 81 -11.51 -0.01 25.86
N LEU A 82 -11.50 -0.45 24.59
CA LEU A 82 -11.72 -1.86 24.24
C LEU A 82 -10.63 -2.78 24.79
N VAL A 83 -9.37 -2.35 24.74
CA VAL A 83 -8.22 -3.11 25.26
C VAL A 83 -8.25 -3.15 26.79
N LEU A 84 -8.45 -2.00 27.45
CA LEU A 84 -8.53 -1.91 28.90
C LEU A 84 -9.75 -2.65 29.45
N SER A 85 -10.92 -2.55 28.82
CA SER A 85 -12.10 -3.34 29.21
C SER A 85 -11.97 -4.84 28.91
N ALA A 86 -11.10 -5.23 27.97
CA ALA A 86 -10.72 -6.63 27.76
C ALA A 86 -9.68 -7.13 28.78
N ALA A 87 -8.90 -6.22 29.38
CA ALA A 87 -7.90 -6.51 30.39
C ALA A 87 -8.45 -6.52 31.82
N ASP A 88 -9.37 -5.60 32.14
CA ASP A 88 -9.90 -5.36 33.49
C ASP A 88 -10.94 -6.41 33.91
N LEU A 89 -11.69 -6.94 32.94
CA LEU A 89 -12.43 -8.17 33.13
C LEU A 89 -11.46 -9.29 32.76
N MET A 90 -11.07 -10.18 33.68
CA MET A 90 -10.31 -11.41 33.39
C MET A 90 -11.09 -12.32 32.41
N GLN A 91 -11.24 -11.88 31.16
CA GLN A 91 -12.02 -12.51 30.10
C GLN A 91 -11.12 -13.33 29.21
N THR A 92 -10.64 -14.43 29.78
CA THR A 92 -10.17 -15.60 29.03
C THR A 92 -11.04 -15.89 27.78
N PRO A 93 -12.39 -15.72 27.79
CA PRO A 93 -13.22 -15.92 26.61
C PRO A 93 -12.93 -15.01 25.39
N ARG A 94 -12.52 -13.74 25.56
CA ARG A 94 -12.20 -12.86 24.41
C ARG A 94 -10.88 -13.24 23.75
N LEU A 95 -9.88 -13.63 24.55
CA LEU A 95 -8.61 -14.15 24.03
C LEU A 95 -8.84 -15.47 23.29
N LEU A 96 -9.65 -16.37 23.86
CA LEU A 96 -10.04 -17.63 23.20
C LEU A 96 -10.80 -17.37 21.90
N PHE A 97 -11.70 -16.39 21.85
CA PHE A 97 -12.39 -16.01 20.62
C PHE A 97 -11.42 -15.48 19.55
N GLY A 98 -10.43 -14.67 19.95
CA GLY A 98 -9.36 -14.21 19.06
C GLY A 98 -8.54 -15.37 18.48
N ILE A 99 -8.12 -16.31 19.32
CA ILE A 99 -7.40 -17.53 18.89
C ILE A 99 -8.28 -18.37 17.96
N LEU A 100 -9.55 -18.56 18.29
CA LEU A 100 -10.50 -19.37 17.52
C LEU A 100 -10.75 -18.76 16.13
N VAL A 101 -10.89 -17.43 16.05
CA VAL A 101 -11.01 -16.71 14.78
C VAL A 101 -9.72 -16.83 13.96
N LEU A 102 -8.54 -16.69 14.58
CA LEU A 102 -7.26 -16.87 13.89
C LEU A 102 -7.09 -18.29 13.34
N SER A 103 -7.47 -19.32 14.11
CA SER A 103 -7.46 -20.71 13.66
C SER A 103 -8.43 -20.94 12.49
N LEU A 104 -9.65 -20.39 12.58
CA LEU A 104 -10.64 -20.51 11.50
C LEU A 104 -10.16 -19.82 10.21
N MET A 105 -9.53 -18.65 10.35
CA MET A 105 -8.96 -17.89 9.24
C MET A 105 -7.79 -18.64 8.59
N GLY A 106 -6.89 -19.21 9.38
CA GLY A 106 -5.76 -20.00 8.88
C GLY A 106 -6.24 -21.23 8.09
N ILE A 107 -7.23 -21.95 8.60
CA ILE A 107 -7.83 -23.11 7.91
C ILE A 107 -8.48 -22.65 6.60
N SER A 108 -9.26 -21.57 6.62
CA SER A 108 -9.91 -21.03 5.42
C SER A 108 -8.89 -20.65 4.35
N PHE A 109 -7.77 -20.05 4.76
CA PHE A 109 -6.69 -19.67 3.87
C PHE A 109 -5.97 -20.89 3.28
N ALA A 110 -5.64 -21.89 4.11
CA ALA A 110 -5.08 -23.15 3.64
C ALA A 110 -6.01 -23.84 2.63
N TRP A 111 -7.31 -23.86 2.92
CA TRP A 111 -8.34 -24.44 2.04
C TRP A 111 -8.45 -23.71 0.70
N ILE A 112 -8.33 -22.38 0.71
CA ILE A 112 -8.30 -21.55 -0.49
C ILE A 112 -7.05 -21.85 -1.32
N LEU A 113 -5.89 -21.98 -0.70
CA LEU A 113 -4.65 -22.31 -1.40
C LEU A 113 -4.72 -23.70 -2.03
N GLU A 114 -5.21 -24.72 -1.30
CA GLU A 114 -5.41 -26.07 -1.85
C GLU A 114 -6.44 -26.09 -2.99
N LYS A 115 -7.50 -25.28 -2.89
CA LYS A 115 -8.52 -25.17 -3.94
C LYS A 115 -7.96 -24.46 -5.17
N LEU A 116 -7.08 -23.47 -4.97
CA LEU A 116 -6.43 -22.73 -6.05
C LEU A 116 -5.34 -23.60 -6.72
N GLU A 117 -4.59 -24.38 -5.94
CA GLU A 117 -3.58 -25.31 -6.43
C GLU A 117 -4.20 -26.41 -7.30
N ARG A 118 -5.29 -27.04 -6.84
CA ARG A 118 -6.03 -28.04 -7.64
C ARG A 118 -6.65 -27.47 -8.91
N ARG A 119 -6.92 -26.16 -8.94
CA ARG A 119 -7.43 -25.46 -10.13
C ARG A 119 -6.32 -25.05 -11.11
N LEU A 120 -5.12 -24.76 -10.61
CA LEU A 120 -4.00 -24.26 -11.42
C LEU A 120 -3.03 -25.37 -11.85
N VAL A 121 -2.94 -26.48 -11.12
CA VAL A 121 -2.11 -27.63 -11.46
C VAL A 121 -2.98 -28.88 -11.68
N PRO A 122 -3.77 -28.94 -12.77
CA PRO A 122 -4.57 -30.12 -13.10
C PRO A 122 -3.75 -31.31 -13.62
N TRP A 123 -2.41 -31.21 -13.64
CA TRP A 123 -1.51 -32.20 -14.25
C TRP A 123 -0.58 -32.91 -13.23
N ARG A 124 -0.97 -32.93 -11.95
CA ARG A 124 -0.45 -33.83 -10.91
C ARG A 124 -1.63 -34.52 -10.24
#